data_AF-A0A3B0JEZ0-F1
#
_entry.id   AF-A0A3B0JEZ0-F1
#
_cell.length_a   1.000
_cell.length_b   1.000
_cell.length_c   1.000
_cell.angle_alpha   90.00
_cell.angle_beta   90.00
_cell.angle_gamma   90.00
#
_symmetry.space_group_name_H-M   'P 1'
#
loop_
_entity.id
_entity.type
_entity.pdbx_description
1 polymer ?
#
loop_
_entity_poly.entity_id
_entity_poly.type
_entity_poly.pdbx_seq_one_letter_code
_entity_poly.pdbx_strand_id
1 'polypeptide(L)'
;MKLFVFLALAVAAASAVPTPQQKHTPVPVKDIEGRITNGYNAYEGKVPYIVGLLFSGNGNWWCGGSIIGNSWVLTAAHCTNGAESVTINYGASFRTQPQYTHWVHRNDIIQHHHYNSGKAPGECSRTWSLHDNMICINTNGGKSTCGGDSGGPLVTHDGNRLVGVTSFGSAAGCQSGAPAVFSRVTGYLDWIRDNTGISY
;
A
#
# COMPACT_ATOMS: atom_id res chain seq x y z
N MET A 1 74.47 -18.41 6.44
CA MET A 1 73.39 -19.08 7.18
C MET A 1 72.08 -18.45 6.71
N LYS A 2 71.18 -19.25 6.12
CA LYS A 2 70.04 -18.77 5.30
C LYS A 2 68.91 -18.25 6.19
N LEU A 3 68.37 -17.09 5.80
CA LEU A 3 67.26 -16.37 6.42
C LEU A 3 65.92 -16.98 5.94
N PHE A 4 65.04 -17.36 6.85
CA PHE A 4 63.67 -17.80 6.51
C PHE A 4 62.68 -16.98 7.32
N VAL A 5 62.03 -16.01 6.65
CA VAL A 5 60.89 -15.25 7.18
C VAL A 5 59.63 -15.94 6.68
N PHE A 6 58.88 -16.58 7.58
CA PHE A 6 57.58 -17.16 7.27
C PHE A 6 56.51 -16.07 7.41
N LEU A 7 56.04 -15.54 6.28
CA LEU A 7 54.89 -14.64 6.22
C LEU A 7 53.61 -15.50 6.29
N ALA A 8 52.98 -15.56 7.46
CA ALA A 8 51.69 -16.22 7.63
C ALA A 8 50.58 -15.33 7.05
N LEU A 9 50.06 -15.70 5.88
CA LEU A 9 48.89 -15.06 5.28
C LEU A 9 47.62 -15.58 6.00
N ALA A 10 47.09 -14.81 6.94
CA ALA A 10 45.80 -15.11 7.55
C ALA A 10 44.67 -14.76 6.56
N VAL A 11 44.17 -15.76 5.83
CA VAL A 11 42.95 -15.61 5.03
C VAL A 11 41.76 -15.65 6.00
N ALA A 12 41.22 -14.49 6.33
CA ALA A 12 39.95 -14.40 7.03
C ALA A 12 38.83 -14.80 6.06
N ALA A 13 38.45 -16.08 6.08
CA ALA A 13 37.24 -16.53 5.42
C ALA A 13 36.03 -15.98 6.21
N ALA A 14 35.46 -14.87 5.74
CA ALA A 14 34.19 -14.39 6.24
C ALA A 14 33.10 -15.38 5.81
N SER A 15 32.77 -16.31 6.71
CA SER A 15 31.62 -17.19 6.57
C SER A 15 30.37 -16.32 6.59
N ALA A 16 29.81 -15.99 5.43
CA ALA A 16 28.46 -15.47 5.35
C ALA A 16 27.53 -16.60 5.79
N VAL A 17 27.21 -16.66 7.08
CA VAL A 17 26.13 -17.52 7.58
C VAL A 17 24.84 -16.92 7.05
N PRO A 18 24.12 -17.58 6.12
CA PRO A 18 22.80 -17.09 5.72
C PRO A 18 21.94 -17.06 6.98
N THR A 19 21.41 -15.88 7.31
CA THR A 19 20.43 -15.72 8.37
C THR A 19 19.32 -16.73 8.11
N PRO A 20 18.93 -17.57 9.09
CA PRO A 20 17.84 -18.51 8.88
C PRO A 20 16.61 -17.71 8.43
N GLN A 21 16.19 -17.91 7.18
CA GLN A 21 14.89 -17.41 6.76
C GLN A 21 13.87 -18.11 7.64
N GLN A 22 13.29 -17.36 8.56
CA GLN A 22 12.30 -17.86 9.48
C GLN A 22 11.11 -18.29 8.63
N LYS A 23 11.04 -19.59 8.37
CA LYS A 23 9.92 -20.23 7.67
C LYS A 23 8.71 -19.98 8.55
N HIS A 24 7.96 -18.93 8.23
CA HIS A 24 6.76 -18.56 8.99
C HIS A 24 5.79 -19.71 8.82
N THR A 25 5.72 -20.56 9.84
CA THR A 25 4.59 -21.48 10.01
C THR A 25 3.35 -20.60 10.07
N PRO A 26 2.29 -20.89 9.28
CA PRO A 26 1.04 -20.15 9.37
C PRO A 26 0.53 -20.27 10.81
N VAL A 27 0.69 -19.21 11.59
CA VAL A 27 -0.03 -19.09 12.86
C VAL A 27 -1.51 -19.01 12.46
N PRO A 28 -2.41 -19.76 13.10
CA PRO A 28 -3.84 -19.53 12.92
C PRO A 28 -4.15 -18.14 13.47
N VAL A 29 -4.07 -17.13 12.61
CA VAL A 29 -4.41 -15.76 12.97
C VAL A 29 -5.91 -15.64 12.82
N LYS A 30 -6.57 -15.19 13.89
CA LYS A 30 -7.98 -14.86 13.89
C LYS A 30 -8.26 -13.94 12.69
N ASP A 31 -9.00 -14.46 11.70
CA ASP A 31 -9.42 -13.69 10.54
C ASP A 31 -10.04 -12.37 11.02
N ILE A 32 -9.70 -11.27 10.35
CA ILE A 32 -10.42 -10.02 10.55
C ILE A 32 -11.74 -10.17 9.79
N GLU A 33 -12.68 -10.87 10.41
CA GLU A 33 -14.01 -11.13 9.84
C GLU A 33 -14.65 -9.83 9.36
N GLY A 34 -15.27 -9.88 8.17
CA GLY A 34 -16.06 -8.79 7.63
C GLY A 34 -15.30 -7.71 6.84
N ARG A 35 -13.99 -7.89 6.54
CA ARG A 35 -13.26 -6.97 5.64
C ARG A 35 -13.19 -7.42 4.19
N ILE A 36 -13.00 -8.72 3.94
CA ILE A 36 -12.94 -9.28 2.58
C ILE A 36 -14.36 -9.44 2.07
N THR A 37 -14.72 -8.70 1.01
CA THR A 37 -16.08 -8.74 0.45
C THR A 37 -16.12 -9.64 -0.77
N ASN A 38 -16.78 -10.81 -0.63
CA ASN A 38 -16.98 -11.81 -1.68
C ASN A 38 -15.72 -12.10 -2.53
N GLY A 39 -14.57 -12.04 -1.85
CA GLY A 39 -13.24 -12.24 -2.39
C GLY A 39 -12.63 -13.53 -1.85
N TYR A 40 -11.31 -13.58 -1.84
CA TYR A 40 -10.55 -14.71 -1.32
C TYR A 40 -9.29 -14.21 -0.62
N ASN A 41 -8.74 -15.03 0.28
CA ASN A 41 -7.51 -14.69 1.00
C ASN A 41 -6.30 -14.66 0.05
N ALA A 42 -5.53 -13.57 0.09
CA ALA A 42 -4.26 -13.52 -0.62
C ALA A 42 -3.24 -14.42 0.09
N TYR A 43 -2.51 -15.23 -0.68
CA TYR A 43 -1.37 -15.98 -0.16
C TYR A 43 -0.15 -15.05 -0.01
N GLU A 44 0.81 -15.44 0.84
CA GLU A 44 2.03 -14.66 1.08
C GLU A 44 2.79 -14.38 -0.22
N GLY A 45 3.15 -13.12 -0.44
CA GLY A 45 3.86 -12.69 -1.65
C GLY A 45 2.97 -12.50 -2.89
N LYS A 46 1.65 -12.74 -2.81
CA LYS A 46 0.72 -12.51 -3.94
C LYS A 46 0.70 -11.04 -4.40
N VAL A 47 0.79 -10.11 -3.45
CA VAL A 47 0.68 -8.66 -3.67
C VAL A 47 1.84 -7.97 -2.94
N PRO A 48 3.09 -8.11 -3.41
CA PRO A 48 4.28 -7.72 -2.64
C PRO A 48 4.44 -6.21 -2.47
N TYR A 49 3.74 -5.41 -3.28
CA TYR A 49 3.77 -3.95 -3.25
C TYR A 49 2.75 -3.32 -2.29
N ILE A 50 1.83 -4.09 -1.71
CA ILE A 50 0.85 -3.54 -0.77
C ILE A 50 1.48 -3.31 0.60
N VAL A 51 1.14 -2.20 1.25
CA VAL A 51 1.55 -1.89 2.62
C VAL A 51 0.35 -1.51 3.48
N GLY A 52 0.42 -1.85 4.76
CA GLY A 52 -0.53 -1.34 5.76
C GLY A 52 -0.01 -0.05 6.38
N LEU A 53 -0.82 1.01 6.37
CA LEU A 53 -0.45 2.32 6.90
C LEU A 53 -1.26 2.61 8.16
N LEU A 54 -0.60 2.59 9.31
CA LEU A 54 -1.18 3.02 10.59
C LEU A 54 -0.81 4.47 10.83
N PHE A 55 -1.74 5.39 10.54
CA PHE A 55 -1.56 6.80 10.78
C PHE A 55 -1.89 7.17 12.22
N SER A 56 -1.21 8.21 12.73
CA SER A 56 -1.42 8.78 14.06
C SER A 56 -1.55 10.30 14.00
N GLY A 57 -2.37 10.88 14.87
CA GLY A 57 -2.67 12.31 15.02
C GLY A 57 -3.67 12.51 16.17
N ASN A 58 -4.85 13.09 15.92
CA ASN A 58 -5.97 13.17 16.89
C ASN A 58 -6.64 11.81 17.20
N GLY A 59 -5.93 10.71 16.98
CA GLY A 59 -6.40 9.33 16.97
C GLY A 59 -5.53 8.49 16.05
N ASN A 60 -5.84 7.20 15.95
CA ASN A 60 -5.14 6.27 15.06
C ASN A 60 -6.12 5.70 14.04
N TRP A 61 -5.72 5.64 12.76
CA TRP A 61 -6.57 5.11 11.69
C TRP A 61 -5.83 4.26 10.67
N TRP A 62 -6.61 3.31 10.14
CA TRP A 62 -6.30 2.34 9.09
C TRP A 62 -6.36 2.85 7.64
N CYS A 63 -5.25 2.84 6.89
CA CYS A 63 -5.26 2.81 5.42
C CYS A 63 -4.32 1.73 4.85
N GLY A 64 -4.45 1.49 3.55
CA GLY A 64 -3.47 0.79 2.71
C GLY A 64 -2.63 1.78 1.91
N GLY A 65 -1.59 1.25 1.26
CA GLY A 65 -0.74 1.99 0.34
C GLY A 65 -0.06 1.06 -0.65
N SER A 66 0.66 1.67 -1.59
CA SER A 66 1.39 0.96 -2.65
C SER A 66 2.85 1.42 -2.65
N ILE A 67 3.79 0.49 -2.61
CA ILE A 67 5.21 0.79 -2.85
C ILE A 67 5.36 1.15 -4.34
N ILE A 68 5.79 2.37 -4.62
CA ILE A 68 6.00 2.87 -5.99
C ILE A 68 7.49 3.10 -6.31
N GLY A 69 8.36 3.00 -5.31
CA GLY A 69 9.81 3.08 -5.45
C GLY A 69 10.51 2.75 -4.15
N ASN A 70 11.86 2.78 -4.16
CA ASN A 70 12.66 2.34 -3.02
C ASN A 70 12.46 3.17 -1.73
N SER A 71 12.01 4.41 -1.87
CA SER A 71 11.78 5.36 -0.77
C SER A 71 10.38 5.98 -0.82
N TRP A 72 9.45 5.40 -1.60
CA TRP A 72 8.16 6.04 -1.88
C TRP A 72 7.01 5.05 -1.77
N VAL A 73 6.03 5.43 -0.94
CA VAL A 73 4.72 4.78 -0.82
C VAL A 73 3.65 5.78 -1.27
N LEU A 74 2.76 5.33 -2.14
CA LEU A 74 1.59 6.09 -2.59
C LEU A 74 0.33 5.64 -1.82
N THR A 75 -0.50 6.59 -1.40
CA THR A 75 -1.78 6.34 -0.73
C THR A 75 -2.78 7.46 -1.05
N ALA A 76 -4.00 7.37 -0.52
CA ALA A 76 -5.02 8.39 -0.72
C ALA A 76 -4.78 9.60 0.19
N ALA A 77 -5.01 10.81 -0.32
CA ALA A 77 -4.84 12.05 0.46
C ALA A 77 -5.75 12.14 1.69
N HIS A 78 -6.92 11.49 1.67
CA HIS A 78 -7.79 11.43 2.86
C HIS A 78 -7.19 10.59 3.99
N CYS A 79 -6.22 9.72 3.70
CA CYS A 79 -5.48 8.96 4.72
C CYS A 79 -4.41 9.81 5.40
N THR A 80 -3.81 10.76 4.69
CA THR A 80 -2.73 11.62 5.20
C THR A 80 -3.25 12.88 5.87
N ASN A 81 -4.49 13.28 5.59
CA ASN A 81 -5.06 14.52 6.09
C ASN A 81 -5.13 14.54 7.63
N GLY A 82 -4.39 15.46 8.25
CA GLY A 82 -4.30 15.57 9.71
C GLY A 82 -3.39 14.53 10.37
N ALA A 83 -2.61 13.77 9.60
CA ALA A 83 -1.60 12.86 10.15
C ALA A 83 -0.39 13.63 10.72
N GLU A 84 0.04 13.22 11.90
CA GLU A 84 1.30 13.63 12.53
C GLU A 84 2.42 12.64 12.25
N SER A 85 2.07 11.37 12.04
CA SER A 85 3.01 10.32 11.64
C SER A 85 2.28 9.14 11.00
N VAL A 86 3.06 8.25 10.40
CA VAL A 86 2.58 6.96 9.90
C VAL A 86 3.58 5.85 10.21
N THR A 87 3.09 4.75 10.73
CA THR A 87 3.83 3.48 10.77
C THR A 87 3.44 2.66 9.54
N ILE A 88 4.40 2.45 8.65
CA ILE A 88 4.26 1.63 7.45
C ILE A 88 4.58 0.19 7.82
N ASN A 89 3.68 -0.72 7.46
CA ASN A 89 3.73 -2.16 7.73
C ASN A 89 3.99 -2.90 6.41
N TYR A 90 5.15 -3.52 6.29
CA TYR A 90 5.60 -4.23 5.09
C TYR A 90 5.49 -5.75 5.26
N GLY A 91 5.29 -6.46 4.14
CA GLY A 91 5.32 -7.93 4.10
C GLY A 91 4.21 -8.61 4.90
N ALA A 92 3.12 -7.91 5.20
CA ALA A 92 2.05 -8.41 6.04
C ALA A 92 0.99 -9.17 5.21
N SER A 93 0.81 -10.47 5.47
CA SER A 93 -0.39 -11.20 5.02
C SER A 93 -1.58 -10.98 5.96
N PHE A 94 -1.29 -10.68 7.23
CA PHE A 94 -2.27 -10.30 8.25
C PHE A 94 -1.90 -8.92 8.77
N ARG A 95 -2.89 -8.01 8.83
CA ARG A 95 -2.71 -6.58 9.16
C ARG A 95 -1.85 -6.33 10.40
N THR A 96 -1.96 -7.18 11.42
CA THR A 96 -1.27 -7.04 12.71
C THR A 96 0.04 -7.83 12.80
N GLN A 97 0.50 -8.42 11.70
CA GLN A 97 1.73 -9.21 11.63
C GLN A 97 2.61 -8.75 10.45
N PRO A 98 3.14 -7.52 10.52
CA PRO A 98 4.16 -7.09 9.56
C PRO A 98 5.45 -7.89 9.74
N GLN A 99 6.15 -8.10 8.63
CA GLN A 99 7.54 -8.60 8.66
C GLN A 99 8.51 -7.47 9.02
N TYR A 100 8.20 -6.24 8.61
CA TYR A 100 9.01 -5.06 8.87
C TYR A 100 8.13 -3.82 9.04
N THR A 101 8.53 -2.91 9.91
CA THR A 101 7.87 -1.63 10.11
C THR A 101 8.83 -0.46 9.91
N HIS A 102 8.31 0.63 9.36
CA HIS A 102 9.04 1.89 9.21
C HIS A 102 8.15 3.04 9.67
N TRP A 103 8.64 3.85 10.58
CA TRP A 103 7.94 5.04 11.04
C TRP A 103 8.37 6.27 10.23
N VAL A 104 7.40 7.08 9.83
CA VAL A 104 7.60 8.30 9.02
C VAL A 104 6.88 9.47 9.71
N HIS A 105 7.59 10.59 9.86
CA HIS A 105 7.05 11.81 10.48
C HIS A 105 6.24 12.63 9.47
N ARG A 106 5.33 13.51 9.94
CA ARG A 106 4.51 14.39 9.07
C ARG A 106 5.31 15.22 8.06
N ASN A 107 6.56 15.54 8.37
CA ASN A 107 7.38 16.37 7.48
C ASN A 107 7.74 15.65 6.18
N ASP A 108 7.68 14.31 6.18
CA ASP A 108 7.97 13.46 5.02
C ASP A 108 6.68 12.91 4.39
N ILE A 109 5.51 13.43 4.81
CA ILE A 109 4.21 13.12 4.20
C ILE A 109 3.88 14.22 3.20
N ILE A 110 3.92 13.88 1.91
CA ILE A 110 3.62 14.82 0.83
C ILE A 110 2.17 14.62 0.37
N GLN A 111 1.31 15.57 0.73
CA GLN A 111 -0.09 15.57 0.33
C GLN A 111 -0.33 16.48 -0.88
N HIS A 112 -1.15 16.03 -1.83
CA HIS A 112 -1.49 16.80 -3.02
C HIS A 112 -2.18 18.13 -2.65
N HIS A 113 -1.66 19.26 -3.13
CA HIS A 113 -2.08 20.63 -2.77
C HIS A 113 -3.55 20.98 -3.06
N HIS A 114 -4.18 20.27 -4.00
CA HIS A 114 -5.58 20.46 -4.41
C HIS A 114 -6.51 19.40 -3.78
N TYR A 115 -6.03 18.66 -2.79
CA TYR A 115 -6.92 17.78 -2.04
C TYR A 115 -8.03 18.61 -1.38
N ASN A 116 -9.27 18.36 -1.79
CA ASN A 116 -10.46 18.85 -1.14
C ASN A 116 -11.12 17.69 -0.38
N SER A 117 -11.51 17.92 0.87
CA SER A 117 -12.26 16.94 1.66
C SER A 117 -13.73 16.82 1.22
N GLY A 118 -14.19 17.75 0.37
CA GLY A 118 -15.48 17.64 -0.29
C GLY A 118 -15.49 16.37 -1.13
N LYS A 119 -16.39 15.43 -0.82
CA LYS A 119 -16.65 14.29 -1.71
C LYS A 119 -16.87 14.85 -3.11
N ALA A 120 -16.14 14.35 -4.10
CA ALA A 120 -16.41 14.75 -5.47
C ALA A 120 -17.91 14.54 -5.74
N PRO A 121 -18.57 15.46 -6.47
CA PRO A 121 -20.02 15.41 -6.67
C PRO A 121 -20.52 14.18 -7.46
N GLY A 122 -19.63 13.27 -7.85
CA GLY A 122 -20.01 12.00 -8.47
C GLY A 122 -19.96 10.85 -7.48
N GLU A 123 -21.14 10.42 -7.01
CA GLU A 123 -21.39 8.98 -7.12
C GLU A 123 -21.10 8.59 -8.58
N CYS A 124 -20.59 7.38 -8.83
CA CYS A 124 -20.40 6.90 -10.20
C CYS A 124 -21.71 7.07 -10.98
N SER A 125 -21.83 8.15 -11.76
CA SER A 125 -23.00 8.43 -12.55
C SER A 125 -23.15 7.25 -13.52
N ARG A 126 -24.35 6.70 -13.64
CA ARG A 126 -24.66 5.63 -14.62
C ARG A 126 -24.29 6.03 -16.06
N THR A 127 -24.07 7.32 -16.29
CA THR A 127 -23.54 7.92 -17.51
C THR A 127 -22.18 8.55 -17.18
N TRP A 128 -21.13 8.08 -17.85
CA TRP A 128 -19.68 8.21 -17.66
C TRP A 128 -19.04 9.60 -17.47
N SER A 129 -19.74 10.61 -16.96
CA SER A 129 -19.14 11.89 -16.56
C SER A 129 -18.43 11.75 -15.21
N LEU A 130 -17.41 10.91 -15.18
CA LEU A 130 -16.40 10.91 -14.12
C LEU A 130 -15.43 12.05 -14.39
N HIS A 131 -15.01 12.76 -13.35
CA HIS A 131 -13.86 13.65 -13.47
C HIS A 131 -12.66 12.84 -14.00
N ASP A 132 -11.83 13.44 -14.85
CA ASP A 132 -10.71 12.77 -15.54
C ASP A 132 -9.76 12.02 -14.58
N ASN A 133 -9.75 12.41 -13.30
CA ASN A 133 -8.91 11.84 -12.24
C ASN A 133 -9.56 10.69 -11.44
N MET A 134 -10.66 10.11 -11.91
CA MET A 134 -11.36 9.01 -11.22
C MET A 134 -11.52 7.75 -12.08
N ILE A 135 -11.57 6.60 -11.39
CA ILE A 135 -11.93 5.29 -11.94
C ILE A 135 -13.06 4.72 -11.08
N CYS A 136 -14.14 4.30 -11.73
CA CYS A 136 -15.18 3.49 -11.12
C CYS A 136 -15.03 2.04 -11.55
N ILE A 137 -15.17 1.11 -10.60
CA ILE A 137 -15.21 -0.31 -10.91
C ILE A 137 -16.61 -0.86 -10.64
N ASN A 138 -16.99 -1.84 -11.44
CA ASN A 138 -18.20 -2.62 -11.18
C ASN A 138 -17.95 -3.56 -9.99
N THR A 139 -18.85 -3.52 -9.01
CA THR A 139 -18.82 -4.32 -7.77
C THR A 139 -20.03 -5.23 -7.65
N ASN A 140 -20.77 -5.46 -8.75
CA ASN A 140 -21.88 -6.40 -8.81
C ASN A 140 -21.49 -7.75 -8.20
N GLY A 141 -22.38 -8.32 -7.40
CA GLY A 141 -22.08 -9.51 -6.61
C GLY A 141 -21.32 -9.21 -5.31
N GLY A 142 -21.20 -7.93 -4.91
CA GLY A 142 -20.68 -7.52 -3.60
C GLY A 142 -19.18 -7.72 -3.43
N LYS A 143 -18.43 -7.83 -4.53
CA LYS A 143 -16.96 -7.88 -4.52
C LYS A 143 -16.42 -6.45 -4.69
N SER A 144 -15.87 -5.90 -3.62
CA SER A 144 -15.50 -4.48 -3.52
C SER A 144 -14.34 -4.26 -2.54
N THR A 145 -13.75 -3.07 -2.58
CA THR A 145 -12.98 -2.54 -1.45
C THR A 145 -13.92 -2.21 -0.29
N CYS A 146 -13.43 -2.32 0.94
CA CYS A 146 -14.18 -1.99 2.15
C CYS A 146 -13.33 -1.23 3.19
N GLY A 147 -13.84 -1.12 4.42
CA GLY A 147 -13.20 -0.38 5.49
C GLY A 147 -11.81 -0.91 5.83
N GLY A 148 -10.79 -0.09 5.61
CA GLY A 148 -9.38 -0.44 5.80
C GLY A 148 -8.57 -0.58 4.51
N ASP A 149 -9.23 -0.64 3.35
CA ASP A 149 -8.59 -0.71 2.03
C ASP A 149 -8.31 0.68 1.43
N SER A 150 -8.84 1.75 2.04
CA SER A 150 -8.60 3.15 1.70
C SER A 150 -7.13 3.42 1.43
N GLY A 151 -6.78 4.00 0.29
CA GLY A 151 -5.40 4.25 -0.13
C GLY A 151 -4.66 3.05 -0.72
N GLY A 152 -5.25 1.86 -0.69
CA GLY A 152 -4.68 0.64 -1.26
C GLY A 152 -4.69 0.60 -2.80
N PRO A 153 -3.96 -0.35 -3.39
CA PRO A 153 -3.77 -0.46 -4.84
C PRO A 153 -4.99 -1.04 -5.59
N LEU A 154 -5.32 -0.44 -6.74
CA LEU A 154 -6.01 -1.10 -7.85
C LEU A 154 -5.00 -1.38 -8.96
N VAL A 155 -4.87 -2.64 -9.34
CA VAL A 155 -3.89 -3.10 -10.34
C VAL A 155 -4.54 -3.80 -11.52
N THR A 156 -3.81 -3.86 -12.64
CA THR A 156 -4.13 -4.74 -13.78
C THR A 156 -4.02 -6.21 -13.40
N HIS A 157 -4.62 -7.10 -14.21
CA HIS A 157 -4.70 -8.53 -13.90
C HIS A 157 -3.34 -9.25 -13.86
N ASP A 158 -2.39 -8.79 -14.67
CA ASP A 158 -0.98 -9.21 -14.65
C ASP A 158 -0.21 -8.66 -13.43
N GLY A 159 -0.84 -7.80 -12.61
CA GLY A 159 -0.32 -7.32 -11.33
C GLY A 159 0.85 -6.35 -11.43
N ASN A 160 1.21 -5.92 -12.64
CA ASN A 160 2.42 -5.13 -12.89
C ASN A 160 2.17 -3.62 -12.97
N ARG A 161 0.91 -3.17 -13.04
CA ARG A 161 0.57 -1.75 -13.20
C ARG A 161 -0.43 -1.31 -12.14
N LEU A 162 -0.04 -0.32 -11.36
CA LEU A 162 -0.92 0.42 -10.47
C LEU A 162 -1.74 1.42 -11.29
N VAL A 163 -3.04 1.21 -11.39
CA VAL A 163 -3.94 2.06 -12.19
C VAL A 163 -4.82 2.96 -11.32
N GLY A 164 -5.06 2.58 -10.07
CA GLY A 164 -5.88 3.36 -9.15
C GLY A 164 -5.46 3.24 -7.69
N VAL A 165 -5.89 4.22 -6.90
CA VAL A 165 -5.74 4.27 -5.45
C VAL A 165 -7.13 4.28 -4.82
N THR A 166 -7.44 3.33 -3.94
CA THR A 166 -8.76 3.19 -3.32
C THR A 166 -9.18 4.49 -2.64
N SER A 167 -10.34 5.04 -3.01
CA SER A 167 -10.81 6.33 -2.51
C SER A 167 -12.02 6.16 -1.61
N PHE A 168 -13.20 5.89 -2.17
CA PHE A 168 -14.44 5.75 -1.41
C PHE A 168 -15.37 4.73 -2.06
N GLY A 169 -16.36 4.27 -1.29
CA GLY A 169 -17.43 3.40 -1.75
C GLY A 169 -18.80 3.93 -1.33
N SER A 170 -19.84 3.18 -1.65
CA SER A 170 -21.22 3.55 -1.32
C SER A 170 -21.48 3.55 0.19
N ALA A 171 -22.30 4.52 0.63
CA ALA A 171 -22.81 4.57 1.99
C ALA A 171 -23.76 3.40 2.31
N ALA A 172 -24.31 2.72 1.29
CA ALA A 172 -25.11 1.50 1.47
C ALA A 172 -24.28 0.27 1.86
N GLY A 173 -22.95 0.40 1.91
CA GLY A 173 -22.02 -0.65 2.31
C GLY A 173 -21.29 -1.27 1.10
N CYS A 174 -20.14 -1.88 1.39
CA CYS A 174 -19.23 -2.43 0.37
C CYS A 174 -19.78 -3.67 -0.36
N GLN A 175 -20.79 -4.34 0.20
CA GLN A 175 -21.46 -5.49 -0.44
C GLN A 175 -22.74 -5.11 -1.21
N SER A 176 -23.11 -3.82 -1.24
CA SER A 176 -24.35 -3.35 -1.89
C SER A 176 -24.40 -3.55 -3.41
N GLY A 177 -23.25 -3.81 -4.04
CA GLY A 177 -23.11 -3.83 -5.51
C GLY A 177 -23.02 -2.43 -6.13
N ALA A 178 -23.07 -1.38 -5.33
CA ALA A 178 -22.80 -0.03 -5.80
C ALA A 178 -21.30 0.14 -6.12
N PRO A 179 -20.94 0.84 -7.21
CA PRO A 179 -19.55 0.98 -7.64
C PRO A 179 -18.61 1.50 -6.56
N ALA A 180 -17.37 1.00 -6.58
CA ALA A 180 -16.26 1.54 -5.80
C ALA A 180 -15.45 2.52 -6.64
N VAL A 181 -14.93 3.58 -5.99
CA VAL A 181 -14.23 4.68 -6.63
C VAL A 181 -12.77 4.71 -6.22
N PHE A 182 -11.92 4.94 -7.22
CA PHE A 182 -10.48 5.04 -7.09
C PHE A 182 -10.01 6.36 -7.70
N SER A 183 -8.97 6.96 -7.13
CA SER A 183 -8.22 8.00 -7.81
C SER A 183 -7.42 7.38 -8.96
N ARG A 184 -7.54 7.94 -10.17
CA ARG A 184 -6.85 7.47 -11.37
C ARG A 184 -5.37 7.86 -11.31
N VAL A 185 -4.46 6.90 -11.20
CA VAL A 185 -3.02 7.18 -11.08
C VAL A 185 -2.48 7.96 -12.27
N THR A 186 -2.95 7.69 -13.48
CA THR A 186 -2.50 8.40 -14.69
C THR A 186 -2.79 9.90 -14.65
N GLY A 187 -3.81 10.34 -13.91
CA GLY A 187 -4.12 11.76 -13.71
C GLY A 187 -3.17 12.49 -12.75
N TYR A 188 -2.29 11.76 -12.07
CA TYR A 188 -1.34 12.30 -11.09
C TYR A 188 0.12 12.01 -11.42
N LEU A 189 0.43 11.48 -12.61
CA LEU A 189 1.80 11.09 -12.98
C LEU A 189 2.78 12.27 -12.96
N ASP A 190 2.36 13.44 -13.44
CA ASP A 190 3.19 14.65 -13.39
C ASP A 190 3.52 15.02 -11.94
N TRP A 191 2.51 15.04 -11.07
CA TRP A 191 2.72 15.33 -9.65
C TRP A 191 3.62 14.28 -8.97
N ILE A 192 3.43 12.99 -9.28
CA ILE A 192 4.29 11.91 -8.76
C ILE A 192 5.73 12.13 -9.22
N ARG A 193 5.96 12.40 -10.51
CA ARG A 193 7.29 12.66 -11.06
C ARG A 193 7.95 13.85 -10.38
N ASP A 194 7.22 14.96 -10.25
CA ASP A 194 7.78 16.21 -9.75
C ASP A 194 8.17 16.12 -8.26
N ASN A 195 7.53 15.24 -7.47
CA ASN A 195 7.85 15.05 -6.06
C ASN A 195 8.81 13.88 -5.78
N THR A 196 8.85 12.87 -6.65
CA THR A 196 9.57 11.62 -6.37
C THR A 196 10.73 11.34 -7.33
N GLY A 197 10.74 11.99 -8.50
CA GLY A 197 11.62 11.67 -9.62
C GLY A 197 11.22 10.41 -10.41
N ILE A 198 10.17 9.69 -9.98
CA ILE A 198 9.71 8.47 -10.65
C ILE A 198 8.89 8.84 -11.89
N SER A 199 9.26 8.28 -13.05
CA SER A 199 8.54 8.45 -14.31
C SER A 199 8.27 7.09 -14.96
N TYR A 200 7.16 6.99 -15.69
CA TYR A 200 6.63 5.76 -16.30
C TYR A 200 6.32 5.97 -17.77
#